data_AF-A0A969LBG0-F1
#
_entry.id   AF-A0A969LBG0-F1
#
_cell.length_a   1.000
_cell.length_b   1.000
_cell.length_c   1.000
_cell.angle_alpha   90.00
_cell.angle_beta   90.00
_cell.angle_gamma   90.00
#
_symmetry.space_group_name_H-M   'P 1'
#
loop_
_entity.id
_entity.type
_entity.pdbx_description
1 polymer ?
#
loop_
_entity_poly.entity_id
_entity_poly.type
_entity_poly.pdbx_seq_one_letter_code
_entity_poly.pdbx_strand_id
1 'polypeptide(L)'
;MLLYNSYSARKEEFVIPTDRPVTVYVCGVTPYDTTHMGHARTYLVFDVLIRYLRWKGAEVIYCQNVTDIDDPLFERAKRDGVDWRKLAELHTAQFLDDTMAMNMLRPTYYPKASHEIPSMIEIIEHLVAEGYAYVREGNVYYSIDRAEAFGQMAQMNYEQLLETANERGNNPNDPFKEDPLDFVLWQRSKNDEPIWESPWGPGRPGWHIECSAMATRYLGEQIDIHGGGRDLIFPHHSCEIAQSEPYTGKQPFARIWMHTGLVWLGEAKMSKSLGNLVFVRDALMQYDPNVLRWYLLNFSYRKDFSYEEKGVAYTQVRVERVRQALHVSGGSGEELEIEQVRTEFDMHMSNNLRTPYALNALLAGAELVLAAAAEGRTVTAAQSLLVDITEAIGLRLS
;
A
#
# COMPACT_ATOMS: atom_id res chain seq x y z
N MET A 1 -7.68 -0.85 -18.33
CA MET A 1 -6.20 -0.74 -18.14
C MET A 1 -5.65 -2.11 -17.78
N LEU A 2 -4.33 -2.35 -17.86
CA LEU A 2 -3.70 -3.60 -17.42
C LEU A 2 -3.05 -3.42 -16.05
N LEU A 3 -3.32 -4.34 -15.12
CA LEU A 3 -2.67 -4.40 -13.81
C LEU A 3 -2.14 -5.81 -13.57
N TYR A 4 -0.98 -5.92 -12.93
CA TYR A 4 -0.44 -7.21 -12.52
C TYR A 4 -1.18 -7.69 -11.28
N ASN A 5 -1.86 -8.82 -11.40
CA ASN A 5 -2.55 -9.47 -10.32
C ASN A 5 -1.61 -10.51 -9.69
N SER A 6 -1.23 -10.32 -8.43
CA SER A 6 -0.35 -11.27 -7.73
C SER A 6 -1.00 -12.64 -7.58
N TYR A 7 -2.33 -12.72 -7.47
CA TYR A 7 -3.04 -13.99 -7.32
C TYR A 7 -2.87 -14.92 -8.53
N SER A 8 -2.98 -14.36 -9.74
CA SER A 8 -2.81 -15.11 -10.99
C SER A 8 -1.40 -14.99 -11.60
N ALA A 9 -0.55 -14.16 -10.99
CA ALA A 9 0.81 -13.86 -11.37
C ALA A 9 1.01 -13.40 -12.83
N ARG A 10 0.01 -12.74 -13.40
CA ARG A 10 0.03 -12.16 -14.75
C ARG A 10 -0.60 -10.78 -14.77
N LYS A 11 -0.40 -10.07 -15.87
CA LYS A 11 -1.17 -8.85 -16.13
C LYS A 11 -2.59 -9.25 -16.55
N GLU A 12 -3.56 -8.61 -15.95
CA GLU A 12 -4.98 -8.79 -16.23
C GLU A 12 -5.60 -7.46 -16.60
N GLU A 13 -6.67 -7.53 -17.39
CA GLU A 13 -7.46 -6.37 -17.71
C GLU A 13 -8.28 -5.95 -16.49
N PHE A 14 -8.06 -4.72 -16.05
CA PHE A 14 -8.89 -4.02 -15.09
C PHE A 14 -9.79 -3.05 -15.84
N VAL A 15 -11.08 -3.40 -15.91
CA VAL A 15 -12.14 -2.56 -16.47
C VAL A 15 -12.61 -1.60 -15.39
N ILE A 16 -12.47 -0.29 -15.64
CA ILE A 16 -12.94 0.74 -14.72
C ILE A 16 -14.49 0.75 -14.77
N PRO A 17 -15.19 0.50 -13.65
CA PRO A 17 -16.65 0.56 -13.61
C PRO A 17 -17.15 1.98 -13.91
N THR A 18 -18.26 2.06 -14.63
CA THR A 18 -18.92 3.33 -15.01
C THR A 18 -20.18 3.62 -14.20
N ASP A 19 -20.67 2.64 -13.45
CA ASP A 19 -21.93 2.65 -12.71
C ASP A 19 -21.74 2.70 -11.18
N ARG A 20 -20.51 2.58 -10.70
CA ARG A 20 -20.16 2.68 -9.28
C ARG A 20 -18.71 3.10 -9.07
N PRO A 21 -18.32 3.57 -7.86
CA PRO A 21 -16.93 3.83 -7.53
C PRO A 21 -16.06 2.57 -7.58
N VAL A 22 -14.77 2.74 -7.89
CA VAL A 22 -13.73 1.72 -7.69
C VAL A 22 -13.42 1.61 -6.21
N THR A 23 -13.42 0.40 -5.66
CA THR A 23 -13.03 0.15 -4.25
C THR A 23 -11.58 -0.28 -4.15
N VAL A 24 -10.80 0.45 -3.34
CA VAL A 24 -9.37 0.18 -3.11
C VAL A 24 -9.12 0.02 -1.62
N TYR A 25 -8.62 -1.15 -1.21
CA TYR A 25 -8.08 -1.36 0.13
C TYR A 25 -6.56 -1.46 0.08
N VAL A 26 -5.87 -0.76 0.98
CA VAL A 26 -4.41 -0.88 1.13
C VAL A 26 -4.07 -1.12 2.59
N CYS A 27 -3.37 -2.21 2.89
CA CYS A 27 -2.92 -2.50 4.24
C CYS A 27 -2.04 -1.36 4.79
N GLY A 28 -2.45 -0.89 5.96
CA GLY A 28 -1.83 0.23 6.66
C GLY A 28 -0.58 -0.15 7.44
N VAL A 29 -0.12 0.81 8.25
CA VAL A 29 1.04 0.65 9.11
C VAL A 29 0.63 0.18 10.50
N THR A 30 1.50 -0.58 11.16
CA THR A 30 1.54 -0.66 12.62
C THR A 30 2.27 0.59 13.14
N PRO A 31 1.61 1.51 13.88
CA PRO A 31 2.14 2.83 14.17
C PRO A 31 3.09 2.81 15.38
N TYR A 32 4.29 2.27 15.21
CA TYR A 32 5.32 2.29 16.27
C TYR A 32 6.67 2.88 15.84
N ASP A 33 6.91 3.03 14.52
CA ASP A 33 8.14 3.62 13.93
C ASP A 33 7.91 4.10 12.48
N THR A 34 6.90 4.95 12.30
CA THR A 34 6.53 5.56 11.02
C THR A 34 7.16 6.96 10.85
N THR A 35 7.42 7.45 9.63
CA THR A 35 7.27 6.82 8.30
C THR A 35 8.64 6.72 7.63
N HIS A 36 9.03 5.53 7.18
CA HIS A 36 10.29 5.35 6.43
C HIS A 36 10.06 5.23 4.91
N MET A 37 11.13 5.28 4.12
CA MET A 37 11.04 5.26 2.65
C MET A 37 10.34 4.03 2.07
N GLY A 38 10.45 2.86 2.72
CA GLY A 38 9.63 1.69 2.39
C GLY A 38 8.11 1.96 2.45
N HIS A 39 7.61 2.51 3.56
CA HIS A 39 6.22 2.93 3.68
C HIS A 39 5.85 3.96 2.62
N ALA A 40 6.66 5.02 2.47
CA ALA A 40 6.41 6.07 1.49
C ALA A 40 6.29 5.50 0.07
N ARG A 41 7.15 4.56 -0.30
CA ARG A 41 7.09 3.88 -1.60
C ARG A 41 5.76 3.17 -1.81
N THR A 42 5.33 2.36 -0.85
CA THR A 42 4.07 1.60 -0.95
C THR A 42 2.90 2.56 -1.14
N TYR A 43 2.71 3.51 -0.23
CA TYR A 43 1.55 4.42 -0.27
C TYR A 43 1.58 5.38 -1.45
N LEU A 44 2.77 5.79 -1.92
CA LEU A 44 2.91 6.62 -3.12
C LEU A 44 2.45 5.90 -4.40
N VAL A 45 2.68 4.59 -4.51
CA VAL A 45 2.21 3.82 -5.67
C VAL A 45 0.69 3.78 -5.71
N PHE A 46 0.03 3.58 -4.57
CA PHE A 46 -1.43 3.59 -4.50
C PHE A 46 -2.01 5.01 -4.66
N ASP A 47 -1.34 6.04 -4.13
CA ASP A 47 -1.68 7.44 -4.42
C ASP A 47 -1.69 7.71 -5.93
N VAL A 48 -0.65 7.29 -6.65
CA VAL A 48 -0.57 7.44 -8.11
C VAL A 48 -1.61 6.61 -8.84
N LEU A 49 -1.88 5.37 -8.41
CA LEU A 49 -2.96 4.54 -8.97
C LEU A 49 -4.31 5.27 -8.87
N ILE A 50 -4.65 5.75 -7.66
CA ILE A 50 -5.93 6.41 -7.38
C ILE A 50 -6.05 7.70 -8.18
N ARG A 51 -4.99 8.52 -8.24
CA ARG A 51 -4.96 9.74 -9.06
C ARG A 51 -5.15 9.44 -10.54
N TYR A 52 -4.48 8.41 -11.05
CA TYR A 52 -4.62 8.02 -12.44
C TYR A 52 -6.03 7.47 -12.75
N LEU A 53 -6.63 6.66 -11.88
CA LEU A 53 -8.03 6.23 -12.03
C LEU A 53 -8.99 7.42 -12.09
N ARG A 54 -8.79 8.42 -11.21
CA ARG A 54 -9.57 9.67 -11.22
C ARG A 54 -9.35 10.48 -12.50
N TRP A 55 -8.11 10.53 -12.99
CA TRP A 55 -7.79 11.17 -14.27
C TRP A 55 -8.45 10.45 -15.46
N LYS A 56 -8.69 9.13 -15.37
CA LYS A 56 -9.53 8.37 -16.33
C LYS A 56 -11.05 8.53 -16.09
N GLY A 57 -11.47 9.39 -15.16
CA GLY A 57 -12.87 9.71 -14.88
C GLY A 57 -13.54 8.81 -13.83
N ALA A 58 -12.80 7.95 -13.13
CA ALA A 58 -13.37 7.09 -12.10
C ALA A 58 -13.58 7.83 -10.77
N GLU A 59 -14.70 7.54 -10.09
CA GLU A 59 -14.78 7.75 -8.65
C GLU A 59 -14.05 6.62 -7.93
N VAL A 60 -13.35 6.93 -6.83
CA VAL A 60 -12.57 5.95 -6.07
C VAL A 60 -12.85 6.10 -4.57
N ILE A 61 -13.31 5.01 -3.95
CA ILE A 61 -13.40 4.88 -2.49
C ILE A 61 -12.15 4.15 -2.01
N TYR A 62 -11.33 4.85 -1.23
CA TYR A 62 -10.04 4.35 -0.75
C TYR A 62 -10.10 4.10 0.77
N CYS A 63 -9.84 2.86 1.20
CA CYS A 63 -9.68 2.50 2.60
C CYS A 63 -8.22 2.10 2.90
N GLN A 64 -7.68 2.60 4.00
CA GLN A 64 -6.39 2.19 4.56
C GLN A 64 -6.54 2.07 6.06
N ASN A 65 -6.17 0.94 6.67
CA ASN A 65 -6.32 0.78 8.12
C ASN A 65 -5.14 1.37 8.90
N VAL A 66 -5.27 1.32 10.22
CA VAL A 66 -4.18 1.44 11.20
C VAL A 66 -4.23 0.21 12.09
N THR A 67 -3.14 -0.58 12.10
CA THR A 67 -3.00 -1.72 13.01
C THR A 67 -2.50 -1.22 14.35
N ASP A 68 -3.40 -0.60 15.13
CA ASP A 68 -3.07 0.00 16.43
C ASP A 68 -3.11 -1.00 17.60
N ILE A 69 -3.20 -2.30 17.32
CA ILE A 69 -3.19 -3.40 18.30
C ILE A 69 -2.34 -4.56 17.81
N ASP A 70 -1.04 -4.53 18.07
CA ASP A 70 -0.10 -5.50 17.51
C ASP A 70 1.10 -5.73 18.43
N ASP A 71 1.72 -6.91 18.35
CA ASP A 71 2.83 -7.31 19.22
C ASP A 71 4.03 -6.36 19.13
N PRO A 72 4.52 -5.99 17.93
CA PRO A 72 5.64 -5.06 17.80
C PRO A 72 5.36 -3.67 18.40
N LEU A 73 4.10 -3.23 18.42
CA LEU A 73 3.68 -1.98 19.06
C LEU A 73 3.77 -2.11 20.59
N PHE A 74 3.27 -3.21 21.16
CA PHE A 74 3.34 -3.45 22.62
C PHE A 74 4.78 -3.61 23.09
N GLU A 75 5.60 -4.35 22.35
CA GLU A 75 7.03 -4.50 22.62
C GLU A 75 7.76 -3.15 22.61
N ARG A 76 7.48 -2.32 21.60
CA ARG A 76 8.03 -0.96 21.50
C ARG A 76 7.60 -0.09 22.66
N ALA A 77 6.31 -0.09 23.01
CA ALA A 77 5.77 0.70 24.11
C ALA A 77 6.41 0.31 25.45
N LYS A 78 6.55 -1.00 25.71
CA LYS A 78 7.19 -1.56 26.90
C LYS A 78 8.67 -1.17 26.98
N ARG A 79 9.40 -1.26 25.86
CA ARG A 79 10.83 -0.87 25.78
C ARG A 79 11.03 0.61 26.09
N ASP A 80 10.16 1.48 25.57
CA ASP A 80 10.26 2.93 25.73
C ASP A 80 9.62 3.42 27.05
N GLY A 81 8.93 2.55 27.80
CA GLY A 81 8.27 2.90 29.05
C GLY A 81 7.06 3.81 28.88
N VAL A 82 6.36 3.71 27.74
CA VAL A 82 5.20 4.55 27.39
C VAL A 82 3.94 3.71 27.20
N ASP A 83 2.77 4.36 27.28
CA ASP A 83 1.50 3.73 26.95
C ASP A 83 1.39 3.46 25.44
N TRP A 84 0.96 2.26 25.07
CA TRP A 84 0.91 1.83 23.66
C TRP A 84 -0.12 2.61 22.85
N ARG A 85 -1.21 3.09 23.45
CA ARG A 85 -2.22 3.90 22.75
C ARG A 85 -1.65 5.26 22.41
N LYS A 86 -0.94 5.89 23.36
CA LYS A 86 -0.25 7.15 23.12
C LYS A 86 0.83 7.02 22.05
N LEU A 87 1.57 5.91 22.06
CA LEU A 87 2.57 5.61 21.03
C LEU A 87 1.91 5.45 19.65
N ALA A 88 0.82 4.69 19.56
CA ALA A 88 0.07 4.51 18.34
C ALA A 88 -0.48 5.83 17.81
N GLU A 89 -1.13 6.64 18.66
CA GLU A 89 -1.66 7.95 18.28
C GLU A 89 -0.57 8.89 17.74
N LEU A 90 0.58 8.94 18.42
CA LEU A 90 1.73 9.74 18.00
C LEU A 90 2.22 9.33 16.60
N HIS A 91 2.45 8.04 16.39
CA HIS A 91 2.98 7.54 15.12
C HIS A 91 1.95 7.52 13.99
N THR A 92 0.66 7.38 14.30
CA THR A 92 -0.42 7.58 13.31
C THR A 92 -0.47 9.04 12.86
N ALA A 93 -0.41 10.00 13.79
CA ALA A 93 -0.37 11.41 13.45
C ALA A 93 0.87 11.75 12.60
N GLN A 94 2.04 11.28 13.03
CA GLN A 94 3.29 11.45 12.29
C GLN A 94 3.23 10.84 10.88
N PHE A 95 2.59 9.67 10.73
CA PHE A 95 2.39 9.04 9.42
C PHE A 95 1.53 9.89 8.49
N LEU A 96 0.43 10.44 9.01
CA LEU A 96 -0.42 11.34 8.23
C LEU A 96 0.33 12.62 7.85
N ASP A 97 1.11 13.21 8.75
CA ASP A 97 1.90 14.41 8.46
C ASP A 97 2.95 14.16 7.38
N ASP A 98 3.71 13.06 7.49
CA ASP A 98 4.74 12.67 6.51
C ASP A 98 4.13 12.43 5.11
N THR A 99 3.00 11.71 5.04
CA THR A 99 2.33 11.40 3.78
C THR A 99 1.67 12.63 3.14
N MET A 100 1.10 13.54 3.94
CA MET A 100 0.59 14.82 3.46
C MET A 100 1.68 15.74 2.96
N ALA A 101 2.81 15.83 3.67
CA ALA A 101 3.97 16.61 3.21
C ALA A 101 4.50 16.08 1.87
N MET A 102 4.38 14.77 1.64
CA MET A 102 4.64 14.11 0.36
C MET A 102 3.48 14.23 -0.66
N ASN A 103 2.48 15.07 -0.46
CA ASN A 103 1.30 15.23 -1.33
C ASN A 103 0.55 13.92 -1.65
N MET A 104 0.49 12.99 -0.70
CA MET A 104 -0.34 11.79 -0.86
C MET A 104 -1.79 12.09 -0.51
N LEU A 105 -2.72 11.46 -1.22
CA LEU A 105 -4.15 11.53 -0.93
C LEU A 105 -4.47 10.91 0.44
N ARG A 106 -5.38 11.55 1.19
CA ARG A 106 -5.97 10.92 2.38
C ARG A 106 -6.94 9.81 1.97
N PRO A 107 -7.00 8.70 2.71
CA PRO A 107 -8.04 7.68 2.54
C PRO A 107 -9.45 8.25 2.76
N THR A 108 -10.43 7.72 2.03
CA THR A 108 -11.87 7.94 2.29
C THR A 108 -12.24 7.39 3.66
N TYR A 109 -11.72 6.20 3.99
CA TYR A 109 -11.86 5.57 5.29
C TYR A 109 -10.49 5.25 5.88
N TYR A 110 -10.28 5.61 7.15
CA TYR A 110 -9.03 5.38 7.87
C TYR A 110 -9.29 4.66 9.22
N PRO A 111 -9.82 3.43 9.20
CA PRO A 111 -10.22 2.72 10.42
C PRO A 111 -9.03 2.26 11.25
N LYS A 112 -9.24 2.17 12.56
CA LYS A 112 -8.31 1.59 13.52
C LYS A 112 -8.76 0.19 13.89
N ALA A 113 -7.85 -0.77 13.94
CA ALA A 113 -8.15 -2.14 14.32
C ALA A 113 -8.81 -2.24 15.71
N SER A 114 -8.35 -1.43 16.67
CA SER A 114 -8.92 -1.38 18.02
C SER A 114 -10.40 -0.97 18.09
N HIS A 115 -10.92 -0.31 17.06
CA HIS A 115 -12.32 0.10 16.96
C HIS A 115 -13.22 -0.96 16.27
N GLU A 116 -12.60 -1.97 15.65
CA GLU A 116 -13.28 -2.92 14.77
C GLU A 116 -13.39 -4.32 15.37
N ILE A 117 -13.08 -4.46 16.66
CA ILE A 117 -13.20 -5.71 17.42
C ILE A 117 -14.58 -6.37 17.27
N PRO A 118 -15.73 -5.66 17.34
CA PRO A 118 -17.03 -6.30 17.14
C PRO A 118 -17.17 -6.94 15.75
N SER A 119 -16.71 -6.26 14.70
CA SER A 119 -16.72 -6.76 13.32
C SER A 119 -15.83 -8.00 13.18
N MET A 120 -14.67 -8.02 13.85
CA MET A 120 -13.79 -9.19 13.87
C MET A 120 -14.43 -10.39 14.58
N ILE A 121 -15.04 -10.17 15.75
CA ILE A 121 -15.73 -11.24 16.49
C ILE A 121 -16.84 -11.85 15.63
N GLU A 122 -17.64 -11.03 14.95
CA GLU A 122 -18.71 -11.51 14.05
C GLU A 122 -18.18 -12.46 12.97
N ILE A 123 -17.09 -12.09 12.28
CA ILE A 123 -16.48 -12.93 11.25
C ILE A 123 -15.97 -14.24 11.87
N ILE A 124 -15.31 -14.16 13.02
CA ILE A 124 -14.75 -15.34 13.67
C ILE A 124 -15.86 -16.30 14.14
N GLU A 125 -16.97 -15.78 14.68
CA GLU A 125 -18.14 -16.59 15.06
C GLU A 125 -18.71 -17.33 13.84
N HIS A 126 -18.84 -16.64 12.69
CA HIS A 126 -19.26 -17.26 11.44
C HIS A 126 -18.31 -18.36 10.98
N LEU A 127 -17.00 -18.08 10.96
CA LEU A 127 -15.98 -19.06 10.55
C LEU A 127 -15.95 -20.29 11.46
N VAL A 128 -16.19 -20.12 12.76
CA VAL A 128 -16.32 -21.25 13.71
C VAL A 128 -17.61 -22.03 13.44
N ALA A 129 -18.74 -21.34 13.24
CA ALA A 129 -20.03 -22.00 12.99
C ALA A 129 -20.02 -22.84 11.70
N GLU A 130 -19.35 -22.36 10.66
CA GLU A 130 -19.23 -23.04 9.36
C GLU A 130 -18.06 -24.06 9.30
N GLY A 131 -17.34 -24.25 10.41
CA GLY A 131 -16.26 -25.23 10.51
C GLY A 131 -14.99 -24.88 9.72
N TYR A 132 -14.74 -23.60 9.47
CA TYR A 132 -13.46 -23.08 8.97
C TYR A 132 -12.46 -22.80 10.10
N ALA A 133 -12.96 -22.59 11.32
CA ALA A 133 -12.17 -22.29 12.49
C ALA A 133 -12.56 -23.16 13.69
N TYR A 134 -11.66 -23.29 14.66
CA TYR A 134 -11.88 -24.08 15.87
C TYR A 134 -11.35 -23.36 17.13
N VAL A 135 -11.99 -23.66 18.27
CA VAL A 135 -11.68 -23.06 19.57
C VAL A 135 -10.85 -24.02 20.43
N ARG A 136 -9.79 -23.53 21.08
CA ARG A 136 -8.98 -24.28 22.06
C ARG A 136 -8.53 -23.37 23.19
N GLU A 137 -8.95 -23.67 24.43
CA GLU A 137 -8.50 -22.97 25.64
C GLU A 137 -8.64 -21.41 25.60
N GLY A 138 -9.67 -20.92 24.90
CA GLY A 138 -9.94 -19.49 24.72
C GLY A 138 -9.23 -18.84 23.52
N ASN A 139 -8.45 -19.60 22.75
CA ASN A 139 -7.94 -19.20 21.43
C ASN A 139 -8.86 -19.72 20.33
N VAL A 140 -8.84 -19.04 19.18
CA VAL A 140 -9.52 -19.45 17.95
C VAL A 140 -8.52 -19.45 16.81
N TYR A 141 -8.44 -20.57 16.10
CA TYR A 141 -7.53 -20.75 14.96
C TYR A 141 -8.34 -21.02 13.70
N TYR A 142 -7.86 -20.52 12.56
CA TYR A 142 -8.34 -20.92 11.25
C TYR A 142 -7.65 -22.24 10.84
N SER A 143 -8.42 -23.21 10.37
CA SER A 143 -7.90 -24.49 9.89
C SER A 143 -7.47 -24.39 8.43
N ILE A 144 -6.17 -24.51 8.15
CA ILE A 144 -5.63 -24.44 6.78
C ILE A 144 -6.08 -25.59 5.88
N ASP A 145 -6.49 -26.72 6.46
CA ASP A 145 -7.15 -27.82 5.73
C ASP A 145 -8.44 -27.35 5.02
N ARG A 146 -9.05 -26.27 5.51
CA ARG A 146 -10.24 -25.64 4.93
C ARG A 146 -9.91 -24.55 3.90
N ALA A 147 -8.64 -24.33 3.58
CA ALA A 147 -8.17 -23.33 2.62
C ALA A 147 -7.39 -23.99 1.47
N GLU A 148 -8.08 -24.70 0.56
CA GLU A 148 -7.46 -25.46 -0.54
C GLU A 148 -6.49 -24.64 -1.41
N ALA A 149 -6.77 -23.33 -1.60
CA ALA A 149 -5.96 -22.43 -2.43
C ALA A 149 -4.99 -21.53 -1.64
N PHE A 150 -4.70 -21.83 -0.36
CA PHE A 150 -3.95 -20.94 0.56
C PHE A 150 -2.58 -20.48 0.02
N GLY A 151 -1.85 -21.39 -0.65
CA GLY A 151 -0.54 -21.10 -1.25
C GLY A 151 -0.57 -20.46 -2.64
N GLN A 152 -1.75 -20.33 -3.27
CA GLN A 152 -1.87 -19.96 -4.69
C GLN A 152 -1.24 -18.60 -4.99
N MET A 153 -1.58 -17.57 -4.23
CA MET A 153 -1.05 -16.22 -4.45
C MET A 153 0.44 -16.11 -4.14
N ALA A 154 0.91 -16.84 -3.13
CA ALA A 154 2.30 -16.87 -2.73
C ALA A 154 3.18 -17.70 -3.68
N GLN A 155 2.57 -18.59 -4.48
CA GLN A 155 3.26 -19.61 -5.28
C GLN A 155 4.19 -20.48 -4.43
N MET A 156 3.75 -20.82 -3.23
CA MET A 156 4.53 -21.59 -2.26
C MET A 156 3.85 -22.93 -2.00
N ASN A 157 4.67 -23.98 -1.82
CA ASN A 157 4.21 -25.25 -1.28
C ASN A 157 4.08 -25.20 0.26
N TYR A 158 3.55 -26.25 0.87
CA TYR A 158 3.31 -26.30 2.32
C TYR A 158 4.59 -26.03 3.14
N GLU A 159 5.73 -26.64 2.78
CA GLU A 159 6.98 -26.46 3.51
C GLU A 159 7.45 -25.00 3.47
N GLN A 160 7.37 -24.35 2.32
CA GLN A 160 7.72 -22.94 2.13
C GLN A 160 6.76 -22.00 2.86
N LEU A 161 5.46 -22.32 2.87
CA LEU A 161 4.45 -21.58 3.62
C LEU A 161 4.76 -21.65 5.11
N LEU A 162 5.02 -22.85 5.65
CA LEU A 162 5.35 -23.05 7.05
C LEU A 162 6.64 -22.33 7.45
N GLU A 163 7.70 -22.46 6.67
CA GLU A 163 8.96 -21.74 6.89
C GLU A 163 8.73 -20.22 6.92
N THR A 164 8.07 -19.68 5.91
CA THR A 164 7.81 -18.24 5.81
C THR A 164 6.89 -17.73 6.92
N ALA A 165 5.88 -18.51 7.32
CA ALA A 165 5.00 -18.17 8.43
C ALA A 165 5.79 -18.09 9.74
N ASN A 166 6.70 -19.05 9.98
CA ASN A 166 7.54 -19.09 11.18
C ASN A 166 8.46 -17.87 11.29
N GLU A 167 8.98 -17.38 10.18
CA GLU A 167 9.76 -16.12 10.14
C GLU A 167 8.90 -14.88 10.43
N ARG A 168 7.58 -14.97 10.26
CA ARG A 168 6.62 -13.84 10.31
C ARG A 168 5.65 -13.93 11.47
N GLY A 169 6.08 -14.55 12.57
CA GLY A 169 5.35 -14.56 13.85
C GLY A 169 4.53 -15.82 14.11
N ASN A 170 4.55 -16.82 13.22
CA ASN A 170 3.91 -18.10 13.50
C ASN A 170 4.65 -18.88 14.59
N ASN A 171 3.90 -19.52 15.48
CA ASN A 171 4.43 -20.53 16.39
C ASN A 171 4.04 -21.94 15.89
N PRO A 172 4.95 -22.70 15.28
CA PRO A 172 4.64 -24.03 14.75
C PRO A 172 4.53 -25.10 15.85
N ASN A 173 5.01 -24.81 17.06
CA ASN A 173 4.99 -25.73 18.20
C ASN A 173 3.86 -25.40 19.19
N ASP A 174 2.89 -24.57 18.80
CA ASP A 174 1.73 -24.28 19.63
C ASP A 174 0.92 -25.58 19.82
N PRO A 175 0.83 -26.12 21.05
CA PRO A 175 0.17 -27.40 21.31
C PRO A 175 -1.35 -27.34 21.10
N PHE A 176 -1.92 -26.15 20.91
CA PHE A 176 -3.35 -25.97 20.65
C PHE A 176 -3.70 -26.01 19.16
N LYS A 177 -2.71 -26.01 18.27
CA LYS A 177 -2.95 -26.12 16.84
C LYS A 177 -3.11 -27.57 16.40
N GLU A 178 -4.03 -27.80 15.48
CA GLU A 178 -4.20 -29.08 14.78
C GLU A 178 -3.18 -29.24 13.66
N ASP A 179 -2.90 -28.15 12.94
CA ASP A 179 -1.82 -28.05 11.95
C ASP A 179 -0.85 -26.90 12.30
N PRO A 180 0.49 -27.08 12.18
CA PRO A 180 1.48 -26.03 12.45
C PRO A 180 1.28 -24.71 11.69
N LEU A 181 0.62 -24.75 10.52
CA LEU A 181 0.33 -23.61 9.66
C LEU A 181 -1.01 -22.94 9.99
N ASP A 182 -1.86 -23.55 10.83
CA ASP A 182 -3.08 -22.91 11.33
C ASP A 182 -2.74 -21.58 11.98
N PHE A 183 -3.54 -20.56 11.70
CA PHE A 183 -3.25 -19.19 12.13
C PHE A 183 -4.32 -18.66 13.08
N VAL A 184 -3.88 -17.79 14.00
CA VAL A 184 -4.72 -17.21 15.03
C VAL A 184 -5.73 -16.25 14.40
N LEU A 185 -7.01 -16.45 14.76
CA LEU A 185 -8.08 -15.49 14.53
C LEU A 185 -8.36 -14.67 15.79
N TRP A 186 -8.36 -15.34 16.94
CA TRP A 186 -8.49 -14.73 18.26
C TRP A 186 -7.53 -15.42 19.22
N GLN A 187 -6.84 -14.66 20.06
CA GLN A 187 -5.97 -15.22 21.07
C GLN A 187 -6.29 -14.67 22.45
N ARG A 188 -6.20 -15.55 23.44
CA ARG A 188 -6.28 -15.19 24.83
C ARG A 188 -5.11 -14.27 25.20
N SER A 189 -5.42 -13.10 25.76
CA SER A 189 -4.41 -12.13 26.16
C SER A 189 -3.71 -12.57 27.45
N LYS A 190 -2.43 -12.23 27.58
CA LYS A 190 -1.71 -12.32 28.86
C LYS A 190 -2.13 -11.20 29.79
N ASN A 191 -1.79 -11.32 31.07
CA ASN A 191 -2.17 -10.33 32.10
C ASN A 191 -1.61 -8.92 31.86
N ASP A 192 -0.50 -8.79 31.10
CA ASP A 192 0.12 -7.51 30.75
C ASP A 192 -0.20 -7.04 29.32
N GLU A 193 -1.10 -7.74 28.61
CA GLU A 193 -1.55 -7.41 27.26
C GLU A 193 -2.95 -6.75 27.30
N PRO A 194 -3.32 -5.95 26.28
CA PRO A 194 -4.67 -5.41 26.21
C PRO A 194 -5.72 -6.52 26.00
N ILE A 195 -6.92 -6.30 26.55
CA ILE A 195 -8.00 -7.29 26.63
C ILE A 195 -9.29 -6.68 26.10
N TRP A 196 -10.00 -7.47 25.31
CA TRP A 196 -11.40 -7.29 24.93
C TRP A 196 -12.20 -8.53 25.31
N GLU A 197 -13.46 -8.32 25.68
CA GLU A 197 -14.40 -9.41 25.92
C GLU A 197 -14.84 -10.05 24.60
N SER A 198 -14.96 -11.38 24.59
CA SER A 198 -15.44 -12.14 23.43
C SER A 198 -16.16 -13.41 23.88
N PRO A 199 -16.88 -14.11 22.97
CA PRO A 199 -17.51 -15.40 23.26
C PRO A 199 -16.52 -16.48 23.73
N TRP A 200 -15.23 -16.33 23.42
CA TRP A 200 -14.16 -17.25 23.80
C TRP A 200 -13.39 -16.81 25.05
N GLY A 201 -13.86 -15.74 25.70
CA GLY A 201 -13.23 -15.12 26.87
C GLY A 201 -12.33 -13.92 26.53
N PRO A 202 -11.67 -13.35 27.55
CA PRO A 202 -10.84 -12.16 27.40
C PRO A 202 -9.64 -12.42 26.48
N GLY A 203 -9.49 -11.61 25.44
CA GLY A 203 -8.43 -11.77 24.46
C GLY A 203 -8.27 -10.59 23.51
N ARG A 204 -7.62 -10.85 22.37
CA ARG A 204 -7.36 -9.90 21.31
C ARG A 204 -7.36 -10.61 19.93
N PRO A 205 -7.62 -9.88 18.84
CA PRO A 205 -7.62 -10.47 17.51
C PRO A 205 -6.21 -10.90 17.09
N GLY A 206 -6.14 -11.85 16.16
CA GLY A 206 -4.94 -12.12 15.38
C GLY A 206 -4.77 -11.09 14.26
N TRP A 207 -3.54 -10.82 13.84
CA TRP A 207 -3.21 -9.74 12.90
C TRP A 207 -4.05 -9.75 11.60
N HIS A 208 -4.32 -10.93 11.04
CA HIS A 208 -4.94 -11.06 9.72
C HIS A 208 -6.43 -10.69 9.69
N ILE A 209 -7.18 -11.01 10.76
CA ILE A 209 -8.64 -10.82 10.78
C ILE A 209 -9.04 -9.35 10.76
N GLU A 210 -8.13 -8.48 11.18
CA GLU A 210 -8.34 -7.03 11.23
C GLU A 210 -8.68 -6.47 9.84
N CYS A 211 -7.86 -6.81 8.84
CA CYS A 211 -8.01 -6.29 7.49
C CYS A 211 -9.21 -6.90 6.78
N SER A 212 -9.49 -8.19 6.97
CA SER A 212 -10.72 -8.83 6.48
C SER A 212 -11.99 -8.13 6.98
N ALA A 213 -12.03 -7.82 8.28
CA ALA A 213 -13.15 -7.11 8.90
C ALA A 213 -13.31 -5.68 8.36
N MET A 214 -12.22 -4.92 8.34
CA MET A 214 -12.23 -3.53 7.88
C MET A 214 -12.53 -3.42 6.39
N ALA A 215 -11.87 -4.20 5.54
CA ALA A 215 -12.11 -4.18 4.10
C ALA A 215 -13.57 -4.49 3.77
N THR A 216 -14.13 -5.55 4.37
CA THR A 216 -15.53 -5.94 4.14
C THR A 216 -16.51 -4.89 4.64
N ARG A 217 -16.30 -4.35 5.85
CA ARG A 217 -17.18 -3.34 6.45
C ARG A 217 -17.24 -2.03 5.65
N TYR A 218 -16.09 -1.53 5.20
CA TYR A 218 -16.01 -0.20 4.57
C TYR A 218 -16.16 -0.23 3.05
N LEU A 219 -15.89 -1.36 2.39
CA LEU A 219 -15.88 -1.47 0.93
C LEU A 219 -16.84 -2.54 0.37
N GLY A 220 -17.41 -3.40 1.23
CA GLY A 220 -18.37 -4.45 0.86
C GLY A 220 -17.75 -5.84 0.69
N GLU A 221 -18.61 -6.80 0.37
CA GLU A 221 -18.31 -8.24 0.32
C GLU A 221 -17.27 -8.66 -0.75
N GLN A 222 -17.07 -7.84 -1.78
CA GLN A 222 -16.08 -8.05 -2.85
C GLN A 222 -15.52 -6.69 -3.28
N ILE A 223 -14.20 -6.58 -3.37
CA ILE A 223 -13.50 -5.33 -3.68
C ILE A 223 -12.74 -5.39 -5.02
N ASP A 224 -12.49 -4.22 -5.62
CA ASP A 224 -11.81 -4.16 -6.92
C ASP A 224 -10.29 -4.35 -6.80
N ILE A 225 -9.65 -3.62 -5.89
CA ILE A 225 -8.19 -3.66 -5.71
C ILE A 225 -7.85 -3.78 -4.23
N HIS A 226 -7.05 -4.79 -3.89
CA HIS A 226 -6.42 -4.94 -2.57
C HIS A 226 -4.91 -4.86 -2.74
N GLY A 227 -4.19 -4.11 -1.89
CA GLY A 227 -2.74 -4.11 -1.97
C GLY A 227 -1.94 -3.72 -0.74
N GLY A 228 -0.63 -3.81 -0.89
CA GLY A 228 0.35 -3.56 0.17
C GLY A 228 1.79 -3.84 -0.28
N GLY A 229 2.71 -3.93 0.67
CA GLY A 229 4.08 -4.40 0.40
C GLY A 229 4.11 -5.88 -0.03
N ARG A 230 5.11 -6.29 -0.82
CA ARG A 230 5.26 -7.70 -1.25
C ARG A 230 5.40 -8.68 -0.09
N ASP A 231 5.89 -8.22 1.06
CA ASP A 231 5.92 -9.00 2.30
C ASP A 231 4.54 -9.29 2.90
N LEU A 232 3.47 -8.63 2.44
CA LEU A 232 2.11 -8.97 2.85
C LEU A 232 1.46 -10.05 1.99
N ILE A 233 2.07 -10.46 0.85
CA ILE A 233 1.55 -11.58 0.03
C ILE A 233 1.29 -12.80 0.90
N PHE A 234 2.22 -13.12 1.80
CA PHE A 234 2.10 -14.24 2.72
C PHE A 234 2.77 -13.93 4.06
N PRO A 235 2.20 -14.31 5.22
CA PRO A 235 0.90 -14.95 5.36
C PRO A 235 -0.28 -13.99 5.18
N HIS A 236 -0.08 -12.68 5.40
CA HIS A 236 -1.17 -11.73 5.66
C HIS A 236 -2.32 -11.78 4.64
N HIS A 237 -2.07 -11.46 3.37
CA HIS A 237 -3.12 -11.42 2.36
C HIS A 237 -3.67 -12.81 1.99
N SER A 238 -2.87 -13.87 2.07
CA SER A 238 -3.37 -15.25 1.93
C SER A 238 -4.37 -15.60 3.05
N CYS A 239 -4.10 -15.17 4.28
CA CYS A 239 -5.03 -15.32 5.40
C CYS A 239 -6.30 -14.50 5.19
N GLU A 240 -6.19 -13.28 4.65
CA GLU A 240 -7.37 -12.45 4.37
C GLU A 240 -8.31 -13.07 3.33
N ILE A 241 -7.76 -13.71 2.28
CA ILE A 241 -8.54 -14.49 1.32
C ILE A 241 -9.26 -15.62 2.04
N ALA A 242 -8.52 -16.42 2.82
CA ALA A 242 -9.06 -17.57 3.55
C ALA A 242 -10.16 -17.18 4.56
N GLN A 243 -10.07 -15.99 5.16
CA GLN A 243 -11.07 -15.48 6.10
C GLN A 243 -12.29 -14.89 5.37
N SER A 244 -12.06 -14.06 4.35
CA SER A 244 -13.10 -13.23 3.76
C SER A 244 -14.02 -14.00 2.81
N GLU A 245 -13.46 -14.90 1.99
CA GLU A 245 -14.25 -15.63 0.99
C GLU A 245 -15.32 -16.57 1.59
N PRO A 246 -15.04 -17.38 2.62
CA PRO A 246 -16.09 -18.17 3.28
C PRO A 246 -17.03 -17.34 4.15
N TYR A 247 -16.61 -16.16 4.64
CA TYR A 247 -17.50 -15.25 5.36
C TYR A 247 -18.51 -14.57 4.42
N THR A 248 -18.07 -14.05 3.28
CA THR A 248 -18.93 -13.31 2.35
C THR A 248 -19.60 -14.18 1.30
N GLY A 249 -19.09 -15.40 1.08
CA GLY A 249 -19.49 -16.26 -0.03
C GLY A 249 -19.12 -15.69 -1.41
N LYS A 250 -18.24 -14.68 -1.49
CA LYS A 250 -17.79 -14.08 -2.75
C LYS A 250 -16.37 -14.51 -3.08
N GLN A 251 -16.20 -15.05 -4.28
CA GLN A 251 -14.90 -15.37 -4.86
C GLN A 251 -14.76 -14.72 -6.24
N PRO A 252 -13.63 -14.07 -6.56
CA PRO A 252 -12.53 -13.75 -5.63
C PRO A 252 -12.96 -12.67 -4.61
N PHE A 253 -12.35 -12.62 -3.43
CA PHE A 253 -12.55 -11.51 -2.48
C PHE A 253 -12.11 -10.15 -3.08
N ALA A 254 -10.89 -10.09 -3.62
CA ALA A 254 -10.39 -8.94 -4.37
C ALA A 254 -10.12 -9.31 -5.83
N ARG A 255 -10.59 -8.49 -6.77
CA ARG A 255 -10.41 -8.76 -8.21
C ARG A 255 -8.95 -8.63 -8.64
N ILE A 256 -8.24 -7.64 -8.11
CA ILE A 256 -6.81 -7.44 -8.34
C ILE A 256 -6.07 -7.34 -7.00
N TRP A 257 -5.10 -8.24 -6.81
CA TRP A 257 -4.12 -8.14 -5.72
C TRP A 257 -2.86 -7.44 -6.21
N MET A 258 -2.60 -6.21 -5.74
CA MET A 258 -1.46 -5.39 -6.17
C MET A 258 -0.41 -5.26 -5.07
N HIS A 259 0.84 -5.62 -5.38
CA HIS A 259 1.93 -5.60 -4.38
C HIS A 259 3.14 -4.80 -4.84
N THR A 260 3.70 -3.99 -3.94
CA THR A 260 4.89 -3.17 -4.19
C THR A 260 6.18 -3.88 -3.80
N GLY A 261 7.23 -3.70 -4.59
CA GLY A 261 8.58 -4.11 -4.24
C GLY A 261 9.12 -3.39 -3.00
N LEU A 262 10.15 -3.97 -2.39
CA LEU A 262 10.73 -3.50 -1.14
C LEU A 262 11.82 -2.44 -1.38
N VAL A 263 11.98 -1.53 -0.42
CA VAL A 263 13.06 -0.53 -0.41
C VAL A 263 14.17 -1.00 0.51
N TRP A 264 15.39 -1.05 -0.03
CA TRP A 264 16.61 -1.51 0.66
C TRP A 264 17.52 -0.33 0.99
N LEU A 265 18.47 -0.49 1.91
CA LEU A 265 19.59 0.44 2.13
C LEU A 265 20.90 -0.36 2.09
N GLY A 266 21.67 -0.20 1.01
CA GLY A 266 22.80 -1.09 0.71
C GLY A 266 22.32 -2.51 0.39
N GLU A 267 22.93 -3.51 1.03
CA GLU A 267 22.56 -4.94 0.92
C GLU A 267 21.46 -5.36 1.92
N ALA A 268 21.07 -4.47 2.84
CA ALA A 268 20.12 -4.77 3.91
C ALA A 268 18.72 -4.21 3.59
N LYS A 269 17.67 -4.99 3.88
CA LYS A 269 16.29 -4.50 3.80
C LYS A 269 16.18 -3.32 4.75
N MET A 270 15.53 -2.22 4.36
CA MET A 270 15.20 -1.19 5.35
C MET A 270 14.26 -1.82 6.38
N SER A 271 14.79 -2.01 7.58
CA SER A 271 14.06 -2.63 8.66
C SER A 271 14.61 -2.13 9.98
N LYS A 272 13.71 -2.05 10.95
CA LYS A 272 14.04 -1.57 12.29
C LYS A 272 15.10 -2.42 12.98
N SER A 273 15.05 -3.74 12.84
CA SER A 273 16.02 -4.66 13.47
C SER A 273 17.46 -4.38 13.04
N LEU A 274 17.65 -3.77 11.87
CA LEU A 274 18.95 -3.41 11.31
C LEU A 274 19.34 -1.94 11.56
N GLY A 275 18.46 -1.14 12.18
CA GLY A 275 18.72 0.27 12.51
C GLY A 275 18.96 1.17 11.29
N ASN A 276 18.58 0.74 10.09
CA ASN A 276 18.96 1.33 8.81
C ASN A 276 17.80 2.08 8.12
N LEU A 277 16.87 2.61 8.92
CA LEU A 277 15.68 3.29 8.40
C LEU A 277 16.02 4.73 7.95
N VAL A 278 15.58 5.07 6.73
CA VAL A 278 15.55 6.46 6.26
C VAL A 278 14.13 6.98 6.45
N PHE A 279 13.94 7.91 7.37
CA PHE A 279 12.62 8.52 7.63
C PHE A 279 12.27 9.59 6.61
N VAL A 280 10.98 9.68 6.27
CA VAL A 280 10.44 10.65 5.32
C VAL A 280 10.66 12.08 5.80
N ARG A 281 10.34 12.37 7.07
CA ARG A 281 10.62 13.67 7.71
C ARG A 281 12.08 14.12 7.58
N ASP A 282 13.03 13.20 7.72
CA ASP A 282 14.46 13.54 7.66
C ASP A 282 14.91 13.82 6.24
N ALA A 283 14.35 13.10 5.27
CA ALA A 283 14.59 13.38 3.86
C ALA A 283 13.92 14.68 3.39
N LEU A 284 12.72 15.00 3.90
CA LEU A 284 12.00 16.24 3.59
C LEU A 284 12.69 17.50 4.12
N MET A 285 13.55 17.37 5.15
CA MET A 285 14.42 18.47 5.59
C MET A 285 15.52 18.80 4.58
N GLN A 286 15.82 17.88 3.66
CA GLN A 286 16.94 17.98 2.72
C GLN A 286 16.48 18.12 1.26
N TYR A 287 15.32 17.58 0.92
CA TYR A 287 14.83 17.49 -0.46
C TYR A 287 13.39 17.94 -0.60
N ASP A 288 13.08 18.54 -1.75
CA ASP A 288 11.73 18.89 -2.16
C ASP A 288 10.84 17.63 -2.25
N PRO A 289 9.59 17.67 -1.74
CA PRO A 289 8.67 16.53 -1.81
C PRO A 289 8.48 15.95 -3.21
N ASN A 290 8.45 16.78 -4.25
CA ASN A 290 8.31 16.34 -5.64
C ASN A 290 9.53 15.56 -6.11
N VAL A 291 10.73 15.90 -5.62
CA VAL A 291 11.97 15.16 -5.91
C VAL A 291 11.91 13.77 -5.29
N LEU A 292 11.49 13.67 -4.03
CA LEU A 292 11.32 12.37 -3.37
C LEU A 292 10.23 11.53 -4.04
N ARG A 293 9.10 12.13 -4.39
CA ARG A 293 8.02 11.45 -5.14
C ARG A 293 8.53 10.92 -6.48
N TRP A 294 9.16 11.78 -7.29
CA TRP A 294 9.71 11.40 -8.58
C TRP A 294 10.74 10.28 -8.42
N TYR A 295 11.66 10.40 -7.46
CA TYR A 295 12.71 9.42 -7.23
C TYR A 295 12.11 8.04 -6.94
N LEU A 296 11.17 7.96 -6.00
CA LEU A 296 10.50 6.70 -5.68
C LEU A 296 9.75 6.14 -6.89
N LEU A 297 9.07 6.99 -7.68
CA LEU A 297 8.33 6.60 -8.89
C LEU A 297 9.21 6.25 -10.10
N ASN A 298 10.50 6.57 -10.06
CA ASN A 298 11.47 6.26 -11.12
C ASN A 298 11.85 4.77 -11.18
N PHE A 299 11.33 3.96 -10.26
CA PHE A 299 11.45 2.51 -10.26
C PHE A 299 10.12 1.86 -10.61
N SER A 300 10.14 0.68 -11.21
CA SER A 300 8.91 -0.13 -11.35
C SER A 300 8.34 -0.44 -9.97
N TYR A 301 7.03 -0.23 -9.77
CA TYR A 301 6.41 -0.41 -8.45
C TYR A 301 6.56 -1.83 -7.89
N ARG A 302 6.73 -2.83 -8.76
CA ARG A 302 6.84 -4.25 -8.40
C ARG A 302 8.26 -4.70 -8.07
N LYS A 303 9.28 -3.89 -8.41
CA LYS A 303 10.68 -4.27 -8.23
C LYS A 303 11.24 -3.67 -6.96
N ASP A 304 12.07 -4.46 -6.32
CA ASP A 304 12.90 -3.98 -5.23
C ASP A 304 13.95 -3.02 -5.77
N PHE A 305 14.36 -2.07 -4.93
CA PHE A 305 15.49 -1.20 -5.22
C PHE A 305 16.15 -0.73 -3.92
N SER A 306 17.42 -0.38 -4.01
CA SER A 306 18.16 0.23 -2.90
C SER A 306 18.03 1.75 -2.98
N TYR A 307 17.68 2.35 -1.85
CA TYR A 307 17.69 3.80 -1.68
C TYR A 307 19.11 4.31 -1.76
N GLU A 308 19.32 5.33 -2.59
CA GLU A 308 20.61 5.97 -2.80
C GLU A 308 20.42 7.48 -2.83
N GLU A 309 21.06 8.18 -1.89
CA GLU A 309 20.98 9.65 -1.78
C GLU A 309 21.44 10.35 -3.08
N LYS A 310 22.47 9.81 -3.75
CA LYS A 310 22.93 10.30 -5.06
C LYS A 310 21.82 10.22 -6.13
N GLY A 311 20.95 9.21 -6.05
CA GLY A 311 19.80 9.06 -6.94
C GLY A 311 18.73 10.13 -6.72
N VAL A 312 18.53 10.55 -5.46
CA VAL A 312 17.65 11.68 -5.12
C VAL A 312 18.21 12.98 -5.68
N ALA A 313 19.50 13.26 -5.48
CA ALA A 313 20.16 14.44 -6.01
C ALA A 313 20.12 14.52 -7.55
N TYR A 314 20.32 13.40 -8.25
CA TYR A 314 20.17 13.36 -9.71
C TYR A 314 18.71 13.62 -10.16
N THR A 315 17.74 13.13 -9.39
CA THR A 315 16.31 13.36 -9.67
C THR A 315 15.94 14.84 -9.54
N GLN A 316 16.59 15.58 -8.63
CA GLN A 316 16.37 17.02 -8.46
C GLN A 316 16.60 17.81 -9.75
N VAL A 317 17.62 17.46 -10.53
CA VAL A 317 17.91 18.10 -11.82
C VAL A 317 16.74 17.93 -12.80
N ARG A 318 16.12 16.74 -12.84
CA ARG A 318 14.98 16.45 -13.71
C ARG A 318 13.74 17.22 -13.30
N VAL A 319 13.46 17.25 -11.99
CA VAL A 319 12.32 18.01 -11.45
C VAL A 319 12.46 19.50 -11.74
N GLU A 320 13.66 20.06 -11.56
CA GLU A 320 13.91 21.47 -11.86
C GLU A 320 13.75 21.77 -13.35
N ARG A 321 14.13 20.83 -14.21
CA ARG A 321 13.94 20.97 -15.65
C ARG A 321 12.48 21.04 -16.06
N VAL A 322 11.63 20.21 -15.46
CA VAL A 322 10.16 20.27 -15.67
C VAL A 322 9.61 21.58 -15.11
N ARG A 323 10.03 22.00 -13.92
CA ARG A 323 9.63 23.28 -13.33
C ARG A 323 10.00 24.46 -14.23
N GLN A 324 11.20 24.47 -14.80
CA GLN A 324 11.64 25.47 -15.77
C GLN A 324 10.73 25.50 -16.99
N ALA A 325 10.37 24.33 -17.55
CA ALA A 325 9.47 24.24 -18.70
C ALA A 325 8.08 24.80 -18.39
N LEU A 326 7.55 24.55 -17.19
CA LEU A 326 6.24 25.08 -16.78
C LEU A 326 6.20 26.60 -16.60
N HIS A 327 7.36 27.24 -16.39
CA HIS A 327 7.45 28.68 -16.10
C HIS A 327 8.13 29.51 -17.20
N VAL A 328 8.73 28.87 -18.21
CA VAL A 328 9.40 29.59 -19.30
C VAL A 328 8.39 30.45 -20.07
N SER A 329 8.78 31.66 -20.42
CA SER A 329 7.98 32.52 -21.29
C SER A 329 8.16 32.08 -22.74
N GLY A 330 7.05 31.78 -23.42
CA GLY A 330 7.03 31.60 -24.87
C GLY A 330 7.09 32.92 -25.64
N GLY A 331 7.02 32.82 -26.97
CA GLY A 331 6.81 33.96 -27.86
C GLY A 331 5.41 33.97 -28.47
N SER A 332 5.25 34.66 -29.61
CA SER A 332 3.99 34.78 -30.35
C SER A 332 4.01 34.04 -31.69
N GLY A 333 4.96 33.11 -31.86
CA GLY A 333 5.06 32.26 -33.05
C GLY A 333 4.04 31.12 -33.06
N GLU A 334 4.26 30.15 -33.96
CA GLU A 334 3.45 28.93 -34.08
C GLU A 334 3.30 28.21 -32.74
N GLU A 335 2.09 27.73 -32.43
CA GLU A 335 1.80 26.99 -31.20
C GLU A 335 2.55 25.64 -31.18
N LEU A 336 3.08 25.28 -30.01
CA LEU A 336 3.69 23.98 -29.79
C LEU A 336 2.63 22.94 -29.46
N GLU A 337 2.52 21.93 -30.32
CA GLU A 337 1.68 20.75 -30.11
C GLU A 337 2.50 19.60 -29.50
N ILE A 338 2.06 19.08 -28.35
CA ILE A 338 2.70 17.94 -27.66
C ILE A 338 1.72 16.84 -27.26
N GLU A 339 0.62 16.67 -27.99
CA GLU A 339 -0.40 15.66 -27.66
C GLU A 339 0.14 14.22 -27.64
N GLN A 340 1.22 13.96 -28.38
CA GLN A 340 1.98 12.71 -28.30
C GLN A 340 2.46 12.40 -26.87
N VAL A 341 2.80 13.42 -26.07
CA VAL A 341 3.25 13.24 -24.68
C VAL A 341 2.13 12.72 -23.80
N ARG A 342 0.89 13.22 -23.97
CA ARG A 342 -0.29 12.68 -23.28
C ARG A 342 -0.54 11.23 -23.66
N THR A 343 -0.44 10.93 -24.95
CA THR A 343 -0.66 9.57 -25.48
C THR A 343 0.38 8.58 -24.92
N GLU A 344 1.66 8.94 -24.91
CA GLU A 344 2.74 8.13 -24.34
C GLU A 344 2.59 7.95 -22.83
N PHE A 345 2.26 9.02 -22.11
CA PHE A 345 1.97 8.97 -20.68
C PHE A 345 0.83 7.99 -20.37
N ASP A 346 -0.32 8.13 -21.04
CA ASP A 346 -1.48 7.24 -20.83
C ASP A 346 -1.16 5.79 -21.20
N MET A 347 -0.43 5.56 -22.30
CA MET A 347 0.00 4.23 -22.72
C MET A 347 0.87 3.54 -21.65
N HIS A 348 1.77 4.27 -21.00
CA HIS A 348 2.63 3.73 -19.95
C HIS A 348 1.87 3.54 -18.63
N MET A 349 1.05 4.51 -18.23
CA MET A 349 0.27 4.42 -16.99
C MET A 349 -0.78 3.31 -17.06
N SER A 350 -1.52 3.20 -18.17
CA SER A 350 -2.51 2.15 -18.41
C SER A 350 -1.91 0.75 -18.51
N ASN A 351 -0.61 0.62 -18.78
CA ASN A 351 0.08 -0.66 -18.88
C ASN A 351 0.86 -0.96 -17.60
N ASN A 352 0.14 -1.27 -16.52
CA ASN A 352 0.69 -1.66 -15.23
C ASN A 352 1.52 -0.56 -14.56
N LEU A 353 1.02 0.68 -14.54
CA LEU A 353 1.63 1.84 -13.88
C LEU A 353 3.14 1.92 -14.16
N ARG A 354 3.52 1.96 -15.44
CA ARG A 354 4.93 2.07 -15.85
C ARG A 354 5.44 3.49 -15.62
N THR A 355 5.44 3.93 -14.37
CA THR A 355 5.81 5.27 -13.93
C THR A 355 7.19 5.72 -14.40
N PRO A 356 8.24 4.88 -14.50
CA PRO A 356 9.52 5.36 -15.02
C PRO A 356 9.43 5.84 -16.47
N TYR A 357 8.62 5.17 -17.30
CA TYR A 357 8.43 5.53 -18.69
C TYR A 357 7.50 6.76 -18.83
N ALA A 358 6.45 6.81 -18.02
CA ALA A 358 5.56 7.98 -17.95
C ALA A 358 6.30 9.26 -17.52
N LEU A 359 7.21 9.16 -16.53
CA LEU A 359 8.06 10.27 -16.09
C LEU A 359 9.06 10.70 -17.17
N ASN A 360 9.59 9.75 -17.95
CA ASN A 360 10.46 10.10 -19.09
C ASN A 360 9.69 10.82 -20.20
N ALA A 361 8.44 10.43 -20.49
CA ALA A 361 7.59 11.14 -21.44
C ALA A 361 7.32 12.58 -20.98
N LEU A 362 7.01 12.78 -19.68
CA LEU A 362 6.86 14.09 -19.07
C LEU A 362 8.14 14.95 -19.22
N LEU A 363 9.31 14.38 -18.93
CA LEU A 363 10.59 15.07 -19.09
C LEU A 363 10.87 15.43 -20.55
N ALA A 364 10.58 14.53 -21.49
CA ALA A 364 10.73 14.81 -22.92
C ALA A 364 9.80 15.95 -23.37
N GLY A 365 8.56 15.98 -22.89
CA GLY A 365 7.64 17.09 -23.12
C GLY A 365 8.16 18.43 -22.57
N ALA A 366 8.76 18.42 -21.39
CA ALA A 366 9.40 19.61 -20.81
C ALA A 366 10.56 20.13 -21.69
N GLU A 367 11.39 19.25 -22.24
CA GLU A 367 12.46 19.65 -23.17
C GLU A 367 11.91 20.26 -24.46
N LEU A 368 10.82 19.73 -25.01
CA LEU A 368 10.15 20.30 -26.19
C LEU A 368 9.64 21.72 -25.92
N VAL A 369 9.02 21.94 -24.75
CA VAL A 369 8.55 23.27 -24.33
C VAL A 369 9.70 24.27 -24.23
N LEU A 370 10.81 23.88 -23.60
CA LEU A 370 11.98 24.75 -23.44
C LEU A 370 12.64 25.10 -24.79
N ALA A 371 12.75 24.12 -25.69
CA ALA A 371 13.29 24.36 -27.03
C ALA A 371 12.39 25.29 -27.85
N ALA A 372 11.07 25.05 -27.87
CA ALA A 372 10.12 25.88 -28.60
C ALA A 372 10.06 27.32 -28.06
N ALA A 373 10.14 27.50 -26.74
CA ALA A 373 10.20 28.83 -26.14
C ALA A 373 11.45 29.60 -26.60
N ALA A 374 12.61 28.93 -26.69
CA ALA A 374 13.84 29.53 -27.20
C ALA A 374 13.75 29.93 -28.69
N GLU A 375 12.89 29.26 -29.47
CA GLU A 375 12.58 29.57 -30.87
C GLU A 375 11.50 30.67 -31.02
N GLY A 376 10.95 31.19 -29.91
CA GLY A 376 9.91 32.23 -29.92
C GLY A 376 8.50 31.70 -30.24
N ARG A 377 8.26 30.40 -30.09
CA ARG A 377 6.96 29.76 -30.28
C ARG A 377 6.02 29.94 -29.08
N THR A 378 4.72 29.81 -29.31
CA THR A 378 3.71 29.85 -28.24
C THR A 378 3.68 28.50 -27.53
N VAL A 379 3.79 28.47 -26.19
CA VAL A 379 3.94 27.22 -25.40
C VAL A 379 2.85 26.99 -24.34
N THR A 380 1.87 27.89 -24.22
CA THR A 380 0.88 27.87 -23.13
C THR A 380 0.00 26.61 -23.13
N ALA A 381 -0.43 26.15 -24.31
CA ALA A 381 -1.21 24.92 -24.44
C ALA A 381 -0.40 23.69 -24.01
N ALA A 382 0.86 23.61 -24.48
CA ALA A 382 1.79 22.56 -24.08
C ALA A 382 2.06 22.56 -22.57
N GLN A 383 2.30 23.72 -21.97
CA GLN A 383 2.47 23.86 -20.51
C GLN A 383 1.22 23.36 -19.76
N SER A 384 0.03 23.73 -20.22
CA SER A 384 -1.23 23.28 -19.61
C SER A 384 -1.39 21.75 -19.66
N LEU A 385 -0.98 21.12 -20.77
CA LEU A 385 -0.96 19.67 -20.90
C LEU A 385 0.06 19.03 -19.91
N LEU A 386 1.25 19.62 -19.76
CA LEU A 386 2.23 19.13 -18.78
C LEU A 386 1.71 19.27 -17.34
N VAL A 387 1.03 20.37 -17.01
CA VAL A 387 0.39 20.56 -15.69
C VAL A 387 -0.60 19.43 -15.42
N ASP A 388 -1.53 19.15 -16.34
CA ASP A 388 -2.50 18.06 -16.21
C ASP A 388 -1.82 16.69 -15.98
N ILE A 389 -0.76 16.39 -16.72
CA ILE A 389 0.04 15.16 -16.50
C ILE A 389 0.69 15.15 -15.11
N THR A 390 1.28 16.26 -14.66
CA THR A 390 1.91 16.34 -13.34
C THR A 390 0.89 16.14 -12.21
N GLU A 391 -0.32 16.69 -12.36
CA GLU A 391 -1.42 16.52 -11.40
C GLU A 391 -1.90 15.06 -11.32
N ALA A 392 -1.97 14.37 -12.47
CA ALA A 392 -2.35 12.96 -12.55
C ALA A 392 -1.42 12.01 -11.77
N ILE A 393 -0.19 12.42 -11.48
CA ILE A 393 0.77 11.69 -10.62
C ILE A 393 1.14 12.47 -9.34
N GLY A 394 0.43 13.56 -9.05
CA GLY A 394 0.58 14.35 -7.83
C GLY A 394 1.93 15.05 -7.69
N LEU A 395 2.58 15.44 -8.79
CA LEU A 395 3.70 16.37 -8.76
C LEU A 395 3.16 17.80 -8.78
N ARG A 396 3.40 18.59 -7.72
CA ARG A 396 3.01 20.01 -7.64
C ARG A 396 4.19 20.86 -8.09
N LEU A 397 4.26 21.12 -9.40
CA LEU A 397 5.39 21.81 -10.04
C LEU A 397 5.02 23.16 -10.66
N SER A 398 3.73 23.50 -10.69
CA SER A 398 3.17 24.76 -11.17
C SER A 398 2.90 25.77 -10.06
#